data_AF-A0A7T4T465-F1
#
_entry.id   AF-A0A7T4T465-F1
#
_cell.length_a   1.000
_cell.length_b   1.000
_cell.length_c   1.000
_cell.angle_alpha   90.00
_cell.angle_beta   90.00
_cell.angle_gamma   90.00
#
_symmetry.space_group_name_H-M   'P 1'
#
loop_
_entity.id
_entity.type
_entity.pdbx_description
1 polymer ?
#
loop_
_entity_poly.entity_id
_entity_poly.type
_entity_poly.pdbx_seq_one_letter_code
_entity_poly.pdbx_strand_id
1 'polypeptide(L)'
;MITAALALPLILAVVLVLSGIAKLRAPQTVTAGFRDLRVPAALDRAWLRALLPWGELVLAAALLAAPGVLAPVAAIVAALLFLAYWVLIRRALSFEEPVSCGCFGEARAEPVSGWTLARNTVLALVTLGWVACSFVTSGPGLIAALRGADALWLLGGALGALTLWLSMPRGAAATAAADPAAGAGGLGAPRPAGAPGEASADQEAEDYVRRPTPGMLLRDASGEVISLRALASQGARLLLLVSPGCGSCTITMADAVQWRGNLGPVTLHLMTQAPQESLEAQTDASLHEDALYDVGGFAYELLGMAGTPTAVLVGADGALAGGPVGGYEAIREFVAQIRDQLAEAEQLDPAQDDTGQADADQSGEARLAS
;
A
#
# COMPACT_ATOMS: atom_id res chain seq x y z
N MET A 1 16.49 33.14 19.80
CA MET A 1 16.01 33.65 18.49
C MET A 1 16.69 32.94 17.32
N ILE A 2 18.03 32.88 17.28
CA ILE A 2 18.78 32.17 16.21
C ILE A 2 18.40 30.69 16.11
N THR A 3 18.32 29.98 17.25
CA THR A 3 17.87 28.58 17.33
C THR A 3 16.47 28.36 16.77
N ALA A 4 15.50 29.18 17.18
CA ALA A 4 14.12 29.09 16.71
C ALA A 4 14.00 29.38 15.20
N ALA A 5 14.76 30.36 14.69
CA ALA A 5 14.78 30.67 13.26
C ALA A 5 15.44 29.57 12.42
N LEU A 6 16.50 28.92 12.93
CA LEU A 6 17.17 27.80 12.24
C LEU A 6 16.37 26.50 12.29
N ALA A 7 15.52 26.31 13.30
CA ALA A 7 14.66 25.14 13.38
C ALA A 7 13.68 25.07 12.20
N LEU A 8 13.19 26.21 11.69
CA LEU A 8 12.25 26.26 10.57
C LEU A 8 12.81 25.60 9.29
N PRO A 9 13.94 26.06 8.69
CA PRO A 9 14.48 25.45 7.48
C PRO A 9 15.01 24.04 7.73
N LEU A 10 15.47 23.74 8.96
CA LEU A 10 15.93 22.40 9.32
C LEU A 10 14.78 21.38 9.29
N ILE A 11 13.64 21.70 9.90
CA ILE A 11 12.45 20.84 9.89
C ILE A 11 11.99 20.62 8.44
N LEU A 12 11.91 21.68 7.64
CA LEU A 12 11.50 21.58 6.24
C LEU A 12 12.47 20.74 5.40
N ALA A 13 13.78 20.94 5.58
CA ALA A 13 14.81 20.17 4.89
C ALA A 13 14.75 18.68 5.25
N VAL A 14 14.60 18.33 6.53
CA VAL A 14 14.46 16.93 6.97
C VAL A 14 13.21 16.30 6.34
N VAL A 15 12.07 16.99 6.37
CA VAL A 15 10.83 16.49 5.78
C VAL A 15 10.97 16.27 4.27
N LEU A 16 11.58 17.22 3.55
CA LEU A 16 11.82 17.11 2.11
C LEU A 16 12.83 15.99 1.76
N VAL A 17 13.87 15.79 2.57
CA VAL A 17 14.83 14.69 2.38
C VAL A 17 14.15 13.34 2.57
N LEU A 18 13.41 13.16 3.66
CA LEU A 18 12.67 11.92 3.92
C LEU A 18 11.64 11.65 2.81
N SER A 19 10.95 12.70 2.37
CA SER A 19 9.99 12.66 1.26
C SER A 19 10.65 12.26 -0.06
N GLY A 20 11.75 12.92 -0.44
CA GLY A 20 12.48 12.66 -1.68
C GLY A 20 13.09 11.27 -1.73
N ILE A 21 13.71 10.82 -0.63
CA ILE A 21 14.27 9.46 -0.53
C ILE A 21 13.16 8.40 -0.66
N ALA A 22 12.03 8.60 0.03
CA ALA A 22 10.90 7.68 -0.07
C ALA A 22 10.40 7.56 -1.52
N LYS A 23 10.29 8.69 -2.23
CA LYS A 23 9.88 8.71 -3.64
C LYS A 23 10.89 8.09 -4.59
N LEU A 24 12.20 8.23 -4.32
CA LEU A 24 13.25 7.60 -5.12
C LEU A 24 13.28 6.08 -4.95
N ARG A 25 12.96 5.57 -3.76
CA ARG A 25 12.89 4.11 -3.50
C ARG A 25 11.69 3.44 -4.18
N ALA A 26 10.60 4.17 -4.38
CA ALA A 26 9.37 3.62 -4.95
C ALA A 26 8.77 4.58 -6.01
N PRO A 27 9.41 4.77 -7.18
CA PRO A 27 8.98 5.75 -8.19
C PRO A 27 7.57 5.47 -8.74
N GLN A 28 7.13 4.21 -8.77
CA GLN A 28 5.75 3.85 -9.13
C GLN A 28 4.70 4.47 -8.19
N THR A 29 5.01 4.65 -6.90
CA THR A 29 4.11 5.31 -5.93
C THR A 29 3.90 6.79 -6.22
N VAL A 30 4.88 7.45 -6.84
CA VAL A 30 4.75 8.85 -7.30
C VAL A 30 3.76 8.92 -8.46
N THR A 31 3.85 7.98 -9.39
CA THR A 31 2.95 7.91 -10.54
C THR A 31 1.52 7.56 -10.12
N ALA A 32 1.37 6.57 -9.22
CA ALA A 32 0.08 6.26 -8.61
C ALA A 32 -0.49 7.47 -7.86
N GLY A 33 0.30 8.13 -7.00
CA GLY A 33 -0.17 9.30 -6.24
C GLY A 33 -0.65 10.46 -7.13
N PHE A 34 -0.02 10.72 -8.27
CA PHE A 34 -0.49 11.74 -9.22
C PHE A 34 -1.86 11.39 -9.81
N ARG A 35 -2.08 10.11 -10.13
CA ARG A 35 -3.34 9.60 -10.64
C ARG A 35 -4.45 9.63 -9.58
N ASP A 36 -4.14 9.17 -8.37
CA ASP A 36 -5.09 9.01 -7.25
C ASP A 36 -5.56 10.37 -6.75
N LEU A 37 -4.63 11.32 -6.67
CA LEU A 37 -4.95 12.71 -6.34
C LEU A 37 -5.63 13.44 -7.49
N ARG A 38 -5.87 12.80 -8.64
CA ARG A 38 -6.47 13.36 -9.87
C ARG A 38 -5.78 14.64 -10.32
N VAL A 39 -4.43 14.67 -10.27
CA VAL A 39 -3.64 15.86 -10.61
C VAL A 39 -4.06 16.37 -11.99
N PRO A 40 -4.30 17.68 -12.17
CA PRO A 40 -4.76 18.21 -13.46
C PRO A 40 -3.83 17.79 -14.60
N ALA A 41 -4.39 17.44 -15.77
CA ALA A 41 -3.62 16.94 -16.92
C ALA A 41 -2.48 17.89 -17.38
N ALA A 42 -2.58 19.19 -17.09
CA ALA A 42 -1.51 20.15 -17.34
C ALA A 42 -0.22 19.83 -16.56
N LEU A 43 -0.37 19.31 -15.33
CA LEU A 43 0.70 18.98 -14.39
C LEU A 43 1.02 17.48 -14.37
N ASP A 44 0.16 16.61 -14.90
CA ASP A 44 0.42 15.17 -14.96
C ASP A 44 1.37 14.79 -16.11
N ARG A 45 2.63 15.21 -15.99
CA ARG A 45 3.69 14.99 -16.98
C ARG A 45 4.73 14.00 -16.45
N ALA A 46 5.12 13.03 -17.26
CA ALA A 46 6.12 12.03 -16.89
C ALA A 46 7.45 12.63 -16.40
N TRP A 47 7.93 13.68 -17.07
CA TRP A 47 9.14 14.38 -16.67
C TRP A 47 8.99 15.09 -15.32
N LEU A 48 7.81 15.63 -14.99
CA LEU A 48 7.58 16.30 -13.72
C LEU A 48 7.53 15.30 -12.57
N ARG A 49 6.92 14.12 -12.78
CA ARG A 49 6.96 13.00 -11.83
C ARG A 49 8.37 12.50 -11.58
N ALA A 50 9.18 12.41 -12.63
CA ALA A 50 10.59 12.02 -12.51
C ALA A 50 11.44 13.08 -11.83
N LEU A 51 11.16 14.37 -12.04
CA LEU A 51 11.94 15.48 -11.48
C LEU A 51 11.57 15.77 -10.01
N LEU A 52 10.34 15.51 -9.59
CA LEU A 52 9.83 15.86 -8.27
C LEU A 52 10.72 15.38 -7.10
N PRO A 53 11.17 14.11 -7.03
CA PRO A 53 11.99 13.63 -5.92
C PRO A 53 13.35 14.36 -5.85
N TRP A 54 13.97 14.59 -7.01
CA TRP A 54 15.21 15.36 -7.11
C TRP A 54 15.00 16.83 -6.73
N GLY A 55 13.87 17.40 -7.16
CA GLY A 55 13.46 18.76 -6.78
C GLY A 55 13.33 18.92 -5.27
N GLU A 56 12.74 17.94 -4.57
CA GLU A 56 12.64 17.94 -3.10
C GLU A 56 14.02 17.93 -2.42
N LEU A 57 14.95 17.09 -2.90
CA LEU A 57 16.31 17.01 -2.34
C LEU A 57 17.13 18.29 -2.59
N VAL A 58 17.05 18.82 -3.82
CA VAL A 58 17.73 20.07 -4.19
C VAL A 58 17.16 21.23 -3.37
N LEU A 59 15.83 21.28 -3.18
CA LEU A 59 15.17 22.31 -2.40
C LEU A 59 15.53 22.21 -0.91
N ALA A 60 15.63 21.00 -0.35
CA ALA A 60 16.10 20.78 1.01
C ALA A 60 17.52 21.34 1.22
N ALA A 61 18.43 21.06 0.28
CA ALA A 61 19.78 21.61 0.31
C ALA A 61 19.77 23.13 0.17
N ALA A 62 18.96 23.68 -0.75
CA ALA A 62 18.84 25.11 -0.96
C ALA A 62 18.33 25.86 0.28
N LEU A 63 17.38 25.30 1.03
CA LEU A 63 16.88 25.92 2.27
C LEU A 63 17.97 26.13 3.33
N LEU A 64 18.99 25.27 3.36
CA LEU A 64 20.10 25.34 4.32
C LEU A 64 21.34 26.05 3.77
N ALA A 65 21.59 25.94 2.47
CA ALA A 65 22.84 26.40 1.85
C ALA A 65 22.70 27.70 1.04
N ALA A 66 21.48 28.13 0.67
CA ALA A 66 21.29 29.31 -0.16
C ALA A 66 21.73 30.60 0.58
N PRO A 67 22.70 31.35 0.04
CA PRO A 67 23.17 32.58 0.66
C PRO A 67 22.30 33.78 0.26
N GLY A 68 22.17 34.74 1.18
CA GLY A 68 21.65 36.08 0.92
C GLY A 68 20.34 36.09 0.13
N VAL A 69 20.34 36.70 -1.06
CA VAL A 69 19.16 36.87 -1.92
C VAL A 69 18.58 35.57 -2.47
N LEU A 70 19.32 34.46 -2.44
CA LEU A 70 18.82 33.15 -2.87
C LEU A 70 17.98 32.45 -1.78
N ALA A 71 18.16 32.82 -0.51
CA ALA A 71 17.38 32.26 0.60
C ALA A 71 15.86 32.51 0.47
N PRO A 72 15.38 33.73 0.17
CA PRO A 72 13.95 33.96 -0.03
C PRO A 72 13.41 33.26 -1.27
N VAL A 73 14.20 33.12 -2.34
CA VAL A 73 13.79 32.35 -3.52
C VAL A 73 13.54 30.89 -3.15
N ALA A 74 14.49 30.24 -2.45
CA ALA A 74 14.33 28.87 -1.99
C ALA A 74 13.13 28.71 -1.03
N ALA A 75 12.93 29.67 -0.12
CA ALA A 75 11.80 29.67 0.81
C ALA A 75 10.45 29.78 0.08
N ILE A 76 10.34 30.66 -0.94
CA ILE A 76 9.13 30.83 -1.75
C ILE A 76 8.83 29.57 -2.55
N VAL A 77 9.84 28.96 -3.18
CA VAL A 77 9.66 27.70 -3.93
C VAL A 77 9.16 26.58 -3.00
N ALA A 78 9.72 26.49 -1.79
CA ALA A 78 9.23 25.56 -0.77
C ALA A 78 7.78 25.86 -0.36
N ALA A 79 7.42 27.14 -0.16
CA ALA A 79 6.06 27.53 0.19
C ALA A 79 5.06 27.12 -0.89
N LEU A 80 5.41 27.33 -2.17
CA LEU A 80 4.57 26.91 -3.30
C LEU A 80 4.41 25.38 -3.34
N LEU A 81 5.48 24.63 -3.09
CA LEU A 81 5.44 23.16 -3.06
C LEU A 81 4.54 22.65 -1.92
N PHE A 82 4.75 23.11 -0.69
CA PHE A 82 3.93 22.70 0.46
C PHE A 82 2.46 23.15 0.31
N LEU A 83 2.22 24.32 -0.28
CA LEU A 83 0.87 24.77 -0.60
C LEU A 83 0.22 23.86 -1.65
N ALA A 84 0.95 23.46 -2.70
CA ALA A 84 0.45 22.51 -3.68
C ALA A 84 0.07 21.17 -3.04
N TYR A 85 0.92 20.63 -2.16
CA TYR A 85 0.61 19.41 -1.40
C TYR A 85 -0.63 19.59 -0.52
N TRP A 86 -0.74 20.71 0.19
CA TRP A 86 -1.91 21.01 1.01
C TRP A 86 -3.20 21.08 0.18
N VAL A 87 -3.17 21.75 -0.99
CA VAL A 87 -4.32 21.85 -1.89
C VAL A 87 -4.73 20.47 -2.41
N LEU A 88 -3.78 19.64 -2.82
CA LEU A 88 -4.04 18.29 -3.30
C LEU A 88 -4.68 17.42 -2.20
N ILE A 89 -4.16 17.48 -0.98
CA ILE A 89 -4.68 16.74 0.18
C ILE A 89 -6.08 17.22 0.57
N ARG A 90 -6.31 18.54 0.59
CA ARG A 90 -7.64 19.10 0.86
C ARG A 90 -8.66 18.66 -0.18
N ARG A 91 -8.26 18.59 -1.46
CA ARG A 91 -9.13 18.10 -2.53
C ARG A 91 -9.38 16.59 -2.39
N ALA A 92 -8.38 15.81 -2.03
CA ALA A 92 -8.53 14.38 -1.80
C ALA A 92 -9.54 14.06 -0.68
N LEU A 93 -9.60 14.90 0.37
CA LEU A 93 -10.61 14.78 1.44
C LEU A 93 -12.05 15.05 0.98
N SER A 94 -12.25 15.65 -0.19
CA SER A 94 -13.58 15.88 -0.77
C SER A 94 -14.01 14.79 -1.74
N PHE A 95 -13.22 13.71 -1.91
CA PHE A 95 -13.60 12.58 -2.74
C PHE A 95 -14.51 11.63 -1.95
N GLU A 96 -15.53 11.10 -2.63
CA GLU A 96 -16.53 10.19 -2.04
C GLU A 96 -15.92 8.82 -1.70
N GLU A 97 -14.79 8.46 -2.31
CA GLU A 97 -14.02 7.24 -2.04
C GLU A 97 -12.67 7.60 -1.40
N PRO A 98 -12.27 6.93 -0.30
CA PRO A 98 -11.03 7.24 0.42
C PRO A 98 -9.81 6.85 -0.42
N VAL A 99 -9.07 7.84 -0.92
CA VAL A 99 -7.83 7.63 -1.67
C VAL A 99 -6.64 7.48 -0.72
N SER A 100 -5.79 6.47 -0.95
CA SER A 100 -4.54 6.27 -0.22
C SER A 100 -3.43 7.12 -0.85
N CYS A 101 -2.84 8.03 -0.10
CA CYS A 101 -1.82 8.94 -0.65
C CYS A 101 -0.41 8.37 -0.47
N GLY A 102 0.17 7.83 -1.55
CA GLY A 102 1.52 7.26 -1.56
C GLY A 102 2.69 8.25 -1.45
N CYS A 103 2.45 9.52 -1.09
CA CYS A 103 3.48 10.58 -1.06
C CYS A 103 4.68 10.32 -0.11
N PHE A 104 4.61 9.31 0.77
CA PHE A 104 5.66 8.95 1.73
C PHE A 104 6.12 7.47 1.65
N GLY A 105 5.88 6.78 0.52
CA GLY A 105 6.27 5.37 0.32
C GLY A 105 5.35 4.34 1.02
N GLU A 106 5.61 3.05 0.77
CA GLU A 106 4.78 1.90 1.19
C GLU A 106 4.49 1.85 2.71
N ALA A 107 5.36 2.43 3.53
CA ALA A 107 5.19 2.51 4.98
C ALA A 107 4.02 3.41 5.45
N ARG A 108 3.24 3.99 4.53
CA ARG A 108 2.19 4.97 4.85
C ARG A 108 0.99 4.96 3.88
N ALA A 109 0.65 3.78 3.33
CA ALA A 109 -0.49 3.58 2.42
C ALA A 109 -1.88 3.68 3.11
N GLU A 110 -2.06 4.67 3.98
CA GLU A 110 -3.28 4.89 4.74
C GLU A 110 -4.21 5.89 4.01
N PRO A 111 -5.54 5.74 4.10
CA PRO A 111 -6.47 6.72 3.54
C PRO A 111 -6.22 8.14 4.06
N VAL A 112 -6.31 9.13 3.18
CA VAL A 112 -6.10 10.54 3.55
C VAL A 112 -7.13 10.96 4.61
N SER A 113 -6.66 11.24 5.83
CA SER A 113 -7.49 11.65 6.96
C SER A 113 -7.42 13.16 7.24
N GLY A 114 -8.36 13.70 8.01
CA GLY A 114 -8.33 15.11 8.47
C GLY A 114 -7.04 15.46 9.23
N TRP A 115 -6.39 14.46 9.85
CA TRP A 115 -5.08 14.59 10.47
C TRP A 115 -3.95 14.88 9.46
N THR A 116 -4.02 14.27 8.28
CA THR A 116 -3.07 14.51 7.19
C THR A 116 -3.13 15.98 6.74
N LEU A 117 -4.33 16.56 6.68
CA LEU A 117 -4.51 17.98 6.40
C LEU A 117 -3.96 18.87 7.53
N ALA A 118 -4.22 18.52 8.80
CA ALA A 118 -3.69 19.26 9.96
C ALA A 118 -2.15 19.30 9.94
N ARG A 119 -1.50 18.16 9.74
CA ARG A 119 -0.03 18.06 9.61
C ARG A 119 0.50 18.94 8.48
N ASN A 120 -0.11 18.88 7.29
CA ASN A 120 0.33 19.69 6.16
C ASN A 120 0.04 21.19 6.36
N THR A 121 -0.99 21.52 7.13
CA THR A 121 -1.25 22.90 7.56
C THR A 121 -0.12 23.42 8.45
N VAL A 122 0.35 22.61 9.42
CA VAL A 122 1.52 22.97 10.24
C VAL A 122 2.77 23.18 9.39
N LEU A 123 3.04 22.28 8.43
CA LEU A 123 4.18 22.43 7.52
C LEU A 123 4.07 23.68 6.65
N ALA A 124 2.88 24.01 6.15
CA ALA A 124 2.64 25.26 5.43
C ALA A 124 2.92 26.49 6.31
N LEU A 125 2.47 26.48 7.57
CA LEU A 125 2.75 27.57 8.52
C LEU A 125 4.24 27.70 8.85
N VAL A 126 4.94 26.59 9.08
CA VAL A 126 6.41 26.57 9.28
C VAL A 126 7.11 27.16 8.06
N THR A 127 6.65 26.83 6.86
CA THR A 127 7.21 27.36 5.61
C THR A 127 6.96 28.86 5.47
N LEU A 128 5.77 29.36 5.79
CA LEU A 128 5.48 30.80 5.81
C LEU A 128 6.34 31.55 6.84
N GLY A 129 6.55 30.96 8.02
CA GLY A 129 7.48 31.48 9.01
C GLY A 129 8.91 31.60 8.46
N TRP A 130 9.38 30.57 7.74
CA TRP A 130 10.69 30.64 7.11
C TRP A 130 10.78 31.67 5.98
N VAL A 131 9.74 31.80 5.15
CA VAL A 131 9.66 32.86 4.13
C VAL A 131 9.83 34.23 4.77
N ALA A 132 9.11 34.52 5.86
CA ALA A 132 9.23 35.79 6.58
C ALA A 132 10.66 36.03 7.11
N CYS A 133 11.30 35.01 7.69
CA CYS A 133 12.68 35.11 8.18
C CYS A 133 13.71 35.24 7.05
N SER A 134 13.50 34.59 5.91
CA SER A 134 14.47 34.47 4.82
C SER A 134 14.85 35.80 4.15
N PHE A 135 14.02 36.84 4.30
CA PHE A 135 14.33 38.20 3.82
C PHE A 135 15.36 38.92 4.70
N VAL A 136 15.54 38.47 5.94
CA VAL A 136 16.42 39.12 6.94
C VAL A 136 17.62 38.25 7.29
N THR A 137 17.50 36.93 7.13
CA THR A 137 18.55 35.96 7.44
C THR A 137 18.57 34.80 6.46
N SER A 138 19.62 33.98 6.52
CA SER A 138 19.80 32.81 5.66
C SER A 138 20.29 31.62 6.47
N GLY A 139 20.10 30.40 5.95
CA GLY A 139 20.60 29.18 6.58
C GLY A 139 22.09 29.26 6.94
N PRO A 140 22.99 29.62 6.02
CA PRO A 140 24.41 29.76 6.32
C PRO A 140 24.71 30.82 7.38
N GLY A 141 23.99 31.95 7.35
CA GLY A 141 24.15 33.04 8.33
C GLY A 141 23.73 32.62 9.74
N LEU A 142 22.65 31.85 9.87
CA LEU A 142 22.20 31.30 11.14
C LEU A 142 23.15 30.21 11.65
N ILE A 143 23.63 29.33 10.77
CA ILE A 143 24.60 28.27 11.11
C ILE A 143 25.91 28.87 11.61
N ALA A 144 26.42 29.91 10.94
CA ALA A 144 27.63 30.61 11.36
C ALA A 144 27.48 31.33 12.72
N ALA A 145 26.24 31.67 13.10
CA ALA A 145 25.92 32.34 14.36
C ALA A 145 25.62 31.37 15.52
N LEU A 146 25.66 30.05 15.30
CA LEU A 146 25.39 29.04 16.33
C LEU A 146 26.47 29.03 17.41
N ARG A 147 26.06 28.87 18.66
CA ARG A 147 26.94 28.58 19.79
C ARG A 147 26.75 27.15 20.28
N GLY A 148 27.73 26.61 21.01
CA GLY A 148 27.70 25.20 21.46
C GLY A 148 26.46 24.81 22.28
N ALA A 149 25.87 25.75 23.04
CA ALA A 149 24.63 25.53 23.78
C ALA A 149 23.40 25.39 22.86
N ASP A 150 23.44 25.98 21.65
CA ASP A 150 22.33 25.96 20.69
C ASP A 150 22.20 24.62 19.96
N ALA A 151 23.31 23.87 19.84
CA ALA A 151 23.35 22.58 19.16
C ALA A 151 22.52 21.51 19.88
N LEU A 152 22.52 21.50 21.22
CA LEU A 152 21.74 20.56 22.02
C LEU A 152 20.23 20.84 21.93
N TRP A 153 19.83 22.11 21.83
CA TRP A 153 18.43 22.48 21.63
C TRP A 153 17.94 22.13 20.22
N LEU A 154 18.78 22.29 19.20
CA LEU A 154 18.46 21.88 17.82
C LEU A 154 18.38 20.36 17.68
N LEU A 155 19.30 19.63 18.30
CA LEU A 155 19.27 18.16 18.34
C LEU A 155 18.03 17.67 19.08
N GLY A 156 17.72 18.25 20.25
CA GLY A 156 16.52 17.93 21.02
C GLY A 156 15.23 18.28 20.28
N GLY A 157 15.18 19.41 19.56
CA GLY A 157 14.04 19.80 18.73
C GLY A 157 13.86 18.90 17.51
N ALA A 158 14.95 18.50 16.84
CA ALA A 158 14.93 17.57 15.72
C ALA A 158 14.53 16.16 16.16
N LEU A 159 15.09 15.67 17.27
CA LEU A 159 14.68 14.40 17.89
C LEU A 159 13.24 14.46 18.39
N GLY A 160 12.78 15.60 18.93
CA GLY A 160 11.40 15.84 19.34
C GLY A 160 10.42 15.84 18.18
N ALA A 161 10.77 16.47 17.06
CA ALA A 161 10.00 16.44 15.83
C ALA A 161 9.98 15.04 15.21
N LEU A 162 11.10 14.32 15.25
CA LEU A 162 11.23 12.95 14.77
C LEU A 162 10.45 11.97 15.66
N THR A 163 10.55 12.09 16.98
CA THR A 163 9.78 11.27 17.93
C THR A 163 8.31 11.59 17.87
N LEU A 164 7.90 12.86 17.76
CA LEU A 164 6.51 13.19 17.47
C LEU A 164 6.09 12.52 16.15
N TRP A 165 6.88 12.64 15.09
CA TRP A 165 6.60 12.01 13.80
C TRP A 165 6.52 10.46 13.83
N LEU A 166 7.33 9.80 14.67
CA LEU A 166 7.35 8.34 14.87
C LEU A 166 6.25 7.84 15.83
N SER A 167 5.90 8.64 16.83
CA SER A 167 4.94 8.32 17.90
C SER A 167 3.50 8.64 17.54
N MET A 168 3.25 9.25 16.38
CA MET A 168 1.90 9.51 15.92
C MET A 168 1.27 8.17 15.52
N PRO A 169 0.05 7.87 16.00
CA PRO A 169 -0.62 6.63 15.66
C PRO A 169 -0.72 6.49 14.14
N ARG A 170 -0.15 5.40 13.63
CA ARG A 170 -0.49 4.78 12.35
C ARG A 170 -1.98 4.48 12.49
N GLY A 171 -2.85 5.18 11.76
CA GLY A 171 -4.19 5.41 12.26
C GLY A 171 -4.96 4.12 12.52
N ALA A 172 -5.53 4.06 13.72
CA ALA A 172 -6.79 3.36 13.85
C ALA A 172 -7.82 4.25 13.18
N ALA A 173 -8.57 3.65 12.25
CA ALA A 173 -9.74 4.23 11.63
C ALA A 173 -10.49 5.14 12.60
N ALA A 174 -10.89 6.32 12.13
CA ALA A 174 -11.83 7.16 12.84
C ALA A 174 -13.17 6.43 12.93
N THR A 175 -13.33 5.57 13.93
CA THR A 175 -14.64 5.19 14.46
C THR A 175 -15.20 6.42 15.14
N ALA A 176 -15.98 7.21 14.40
CA ALA A 176 -16.76 8.30 14.97
C ALA A 176 -18.21 8.18 14.48
N ALA A 177 -19.01 7.59 15.38
CA ALA A 177 -20.42 7.89 15.66
C ALA A 177 -21.48 7.43 14.65
N ALA A 178 -22.06 6.25 14.93
CA ALA A 178 -23.50 6.04 14.89
C ALA A 178 -23.92 5.24 16.15
N ASP A 179 -25.11 5.54 16.65
CA ASP A 179 -25.61 5.45 18.04
C ASP A 179 -25.55 4.12 18.81
N PRO A 180 -25.61 4.18 20.17
CA PRO A 180 -25.79 3.04 21.04
C PRO A 180 -27.27 2.76 21.28
N ALA A 181 -27.90 1.87 20.52
CA ALA A 181 -29.10 1.14 20.96
C ALA A 181 -29.52 0.09 19.92
N ALA A 182 -29.26 -1.20 20.19
CA ALA A 182 -30.25 -2.28 20.12
C ALA A 182 -29.58 -3.67 20.16
N GLY A 183 -29.79 -4.38 21.26
CA GLY A 183 -30.38 -5.72 21.20
C GLY A 183 -29.52 -6.91 20.76
N ALA A 184 -28.89 -7.54 21.76
CA ALA A 184 -28.95 -8.98 22.05
C ALA A 184 -28.45 -10.01 21.01
N GLY A 185 -27.45 -10.79 21.42
CA GLY A 185 -27.35 -12.20 21.01
C GLY A 185 -25.96 -12.80 20.99
N GLY A 186 -25.54 -13.42 22.09
CA GLY A 186 -24.87 -14.73 22.02
C GLY A 186 -23.34 -14.82 22.09
N LEU A 187 -22.91 -15.51 23.15
CA LEU A 187 -21.90 -16.58 23.16
C LEU A 187 -20.40 -16.20 23.22
N GLY A 188 -19.92 -16.10 24.47
CA GLY A 188 -18.81 -16.92 25.01
C GLY A 188 -17.49 -16.96 24.24
N ALA A 189 -16.56 -16.06 24.60
CA ALA A 189 -15.14 -16.22 24.26
C ALA A 189 -14.41 -17.08 25.30
N PRO A 190 -13.61 -18.09 24.91
CA PRO A 190 -12.58 -18.67 25.76
C PRO A 190 -11.31 -17.83 25.72
N ARG A 191 -10.72 -17.59 26.89
CA ARG A 191 -9.41 -16.98 27.10
C ARG A 191 -8.32 -18.08 27.10
N PRO A 192 -7.14 -17.83 26.51
CA PRO A 192 -5.88 -18.03 27.25
C PRO A 192 -4.91 -16.86 26.98
N ALA A 193 -4.24 -16.21 27.95
CA ALA A 193 -3.21 -16.67 28.89
C ALA A 193 -1.86 -17.02 28.22
N GLY A 194 -0.85 -16.17 28.44
CA GLY A 194 0.57 -16.54 28.44
C GLY A 194 1.49 -15.76 27.48
N ALA A 195 2.23 -14.78 28.01
CA ALA A 195 3.55 -14.39 27.47
C ALA A 195 4.58 -15.48 27.88
N PRO A 196 5.71 -15.67 27.16
CA PRO A 196 6.91 -14.79 27.23
C PRO A 196 7.61 -14.64 25.85
N GLY A 197 8.44 -13.63 25.60
CA GLY A 197 9.82 -13.52 26.05
C GLY A 197 10.71 -13.13 24.85
N GLU A 198 11.77 -12.39 25.12
CA GLU A 198 12.62 -11.64 24.18
C GLU A 198 13.25 -12.49 23.04
N ALA A 199 13.27 -11.94 21.82
CA ALA A 199 14.03 -12.47 20.70
C ALA A 199 15.22 -11.56 20.41
N SER A 200 16.40 -12.07 20.76
CA SER A 200 17.70 -11.64 20.25
C SER A 200 17.82 -11.91 18.74
N ALA A 201 18.70 -11.12 18.12
CA ALA A 201 18.99 -11.07 16.70
C ALA A 201 19.47 -12.40 16.08
N ASP A 202 19.30 -12.45 14.75
CA ASP A 202 19.89 -13.35 13.74
C ASP A 202 19.05 -14.59 13.37
N GLN A 203 18.35 -14.52 12.23
CA GLN A 203 18.22 -15.64 11.27
C GLN A 203 17.63 -15.21 9.92
N GLU A 204 18.39 -15.48 8.86
CA GLU A 204 18.04 -15.44 7.44
C GLU A 204 16.99 -16.53 7.12
N ALA A 205 16.16 -16.25 6.09
CA ALA A 205 14.98 -17.00 5.62
C ALA A 205 13.80 -16.97 6.60
N GLU A 206 12.91 -15.98 6.44
CA GLU A 206 11.58 -15.99 7.08
C GLU A 206 10.82 -17.23 6.61
N ASP A 207 10.86 -18.29 7.42
CA ASP A 207 10.06 -19.50 7.26
C ASP A 207 8.59 -19.08 7.24
N TYR A 208 7.94 -19.22 6.09
CA TYR A 208 6.53 -18.85 5.93
C TYR A 208 5.69 -19.71 6.88
N VAL A 209 5.30 -19.14 8.02
CA VAL A 209 4.49 -19.86 9.00
C VAL A 209 3.09 -20.03 8.43
N ARG A 210 2.78 -21.27 8.04
CA ARG A 210 1.49 -21.68 7.51
C ARG A 210 0.41 -21.42 8.55
N ARG A 211 -0.46 -20.44 8.27
CA ARG A 211 -1.57 -20.04 9.15
C ARG A 211 -2.90 -20.49 8.57
N PRO A 212 -3.89 -20.88 9.40
CA PRO A 212 -5.24 -21.16 8.92
C PRO A 212 -5.85 -19.93 8.26
N THR A 213 -6.64 -20.13 7.20
CA THR A 213 -7.40 -19.04 6.59
C THR A 213 -8.43 -18.52 7.61
N PRO A 214 -8.45 -17.20 7.87
CA PRO A 214 -9.42 -16.58 8.76
C PRO A 214 -10.86 -16.89 8.35
N GLY A 215 -11.75 -17.05 9.32
CA GLY A 215 -13.18 -17.15 9.07
C GLY A 215 -13.73 -15.78 8.75
N MET A 216 -13.85 -15.45 7.47
CA MET A 216 -14.47 -14.19 7.02
C MET A 216 -15.58 -14.47 6.00
N LEU A 217 -16.59 -13.59 6.04
CA LEU A 217 -17.72 -13.60 5.11
C LEU A 217 -17.52 -12.46 4.12
N LEU A 218 -17.75 -12.78 2.85
CA LEU A 218 -17.66 -11.88 1.70
C LEU A 218 -18.99 -11.92 0.97
N ARG A 219 -19.28 -10.92 0.16
CA ARG A 219 -20.33 -11.04 -0.87
C ARG A 219 -19.71 -11.35 -2.20
N ASP A 220 -20.33 -12.18 -3.01
CA ASP A 220 -19.93 -12.35 -4.40
C ASP A 220 -20.61 -11.33 -5.33
N ALA A 221 -20.37 -11.44 -6.64
CA ALA A 221 -20.95 -10.60 -7.67
C ALA A 221 -22.48 -10.72 -7.81
N SER A 222 -23.07 -11.82 -7.33
CA SER A 222 -24.53 -12.02 -7.28
C SER A 222 -25.17 -11.40 -6.02
N GLY A 223 -24.34 -11.01 -5.05
CA GLY A 223 -24.74 -10.48 -3.75
C GLY A 223 -24.93 -11.55 -2.67
N GLU A 224 -24.68 -12.83 -2.98
CA GLU A 224 -24.73 -13.94 -2.02
C GLU A 224 -23.57 -13.84 -1.03
N VAL A 225 -23.83 -14.18 0.24
CA VAL A 225 -22.81 -14.18 1.28
C VAL A 225 -22.06 -15.52 1.27
N ILE A 226 -20.77 -15.47 0.98
CA ILE A 226 -19.89 -16.64 0.91
C ILE A 226 -18.76 -16.56 1.94
N SER A 227 -18.37 -17.71 2.47
CA SER A 227 -17.21 -17.82 3.37
C SER A 227 -15.92 -17.97 2.58
N LEU A 228 -14.88 -17.24 2.95
CA LEU A 228 -13.56 -17.40 2.32
C LEU A 228 -13.03 -18.84 2.50
N ARG A 229 -13.33 -19.48 3.62
CA ARG A 229 -12.96 -20.89 3.85
C ARG A 229 -13.72 -21.84 2.93
N ALA A 230 -14.99 -21.54 2.64
CA ALA A 230 -15.77 -22.33 1.69
C ALA A 230 -15.19 -22.21 0.27
N LEU A 231 -14.82 -21.00 -0.16
CA LEU A 231 -14.12 -20.78 -1.43
C LEU A 231 -12.80 -21.55 -1.51
N ALA A 232 -11.99 -21.48 -0.46
CA ALA A 232 -10.72 -22.19 -0.37
C ALA A 232 -10.88 -23.71 -0.43
N SER A 233 -11.95 -24.26 0.15
CA SER A 233 -12.22 -25.71 0.12
C SER A 233 -12.53 -26.26 -1.28
N GLN A 234 -12.90 -25.39 -2.22
CA GLN A 234 -13.17 -25.76 -3.62
C GLN A 234 -11.91 -25.71 -4.50
N GLY A 235 -10.84 -25.07 -4.05
CA GLY A 235 -9.62 -24.87 -4.82
C GLY A 235 -8.80 -23.69 -4.31
N ALA A 236 -7.54 -23.61 -4.77
CA ALA A 236 -6.63 -22.53 -4.40
C ALA A 236 -7.13 -21.18 -4.97
N ARG A 237 -7.06 -20.13 -4.15
CA ARG A 237 -7.58 -18.79 -4.48
C ARG A 237 -6.48 -17.75 -4.34
N LEU A 238 -6.25 -16.96 -5.40
CA LEU A 238 -5.45 -15.75 -5.32
C LEU A 238 -6.39 -14.56 -5.10
N LEU A 239 -6.33 -13.96 -3.92
CA LEU A 239 -7.12 -12.78 -3.58
C LEU A 239 -6.29 -11.52 -3.88
N LEU A 240 -6.81 -10.67 -4.76
CA LEU A 240 -6.23 -9.35 -5.05
C LEU A 240 -7.11 -8.28 -4.43
N LEU A 241 -6.72 -7.78 -3.26
CA LEU A 241 -7.39 -6.63 -2.66
C LEU A 241 -7.07 -5.38 -3.46
N VAL A 242 -8.10 -4.73 -3.97
CA VAL A 242 -8.02 -3.55 -4.82
C VAL A 242 -9.03 -2.49 -4.38
N SER A 243 -8.71 -1.23 -4.66
CA SER A 243 -9.61 -0.11 -4.46
C SER A 243 -9.81 0.60 -5.81
N PRO A 244 -11.07 0.75 -6.27
CA PRO A 244 -11.40 1.68 -7.35
C PRO A 244 -10.88 3.09 -7.00
N GLY A 245 -10.43 3.84 -7.99
CA GLY A 245 -9.81 5.14 -7.80
C GLY A 245 -8.34 5.12 -7.35
N CYS A 246 -7.76 3.94 -7.04
CA CYS A 246 -6.33 3.78 -6.83
C CYS A 246 -5.61 3.41 -8.15
N GLY A 247 -4.52 4.10 -8.42
CA GLY A 247 -3.79 4.10 -9.67
C GLY A 247 -2.91 2.87 -9.79
N SER A 248 -2.27 2.45 -8.69
CA SER A 248 -1.62 1.14 -8.59
C SER A 248 -2.63 0.00 -8.72
N CYS A 249 -3.85 0.16 -8.20
CA CYS A 249 -4.91 -0.84 -8.41
C CYS A 249 -5.34 -0.90 -9.86
N THR A 250 -5.44 0.23 -10.57
CA THR A 250 -5.89 0.22 -11.97
C THR A 250 -4.95 -0.59 -12.87
N ILE A 251 -3.63 -0.41 -12.71
CA ILE A 251 -2.65 -1.21 -13.47
C ILE A 251 -2.68 -2.69 -13.06
N THR A 252 -2.87 -2.97 -11.77
CA THR A 252 -2.96 -4.36 -11.25
C THR A 252 -4.21 -5.06 -11.79
N MET A 253 -5.36 -4.39 -11.82
CA MET A 253 -6.61 -4.96 -12.35
C MET A 253 -6.55 -5.17 -13.87
N ALA A 254 -5.84 -4.31 -14.60
CA ALA A 254 -5.61 -4.50 -16.03
C ALA A 254 -4.77 -5.77 -16.30
N ASP A 255 -3.70 -5.99 -15.53
CA ASP A 255 -2.86 -7.18 -15.67
C ASP A 255 -3.54 -8.45 -15.11
N ALA A 256 -4.44 -8.31 -14.13
CA ALA A 256 -5.21 -9.41 -13.58
C ALA A 256 -6.04 -10.15 -14.66
N VAL A 257 -6.46 -9.44 -15.72
CA VAL A 257 -7.12 -10.06 -16.90
C VAL A 257 -6.20 -11.11 -17.54
N GLN A 258 -4.91 -10.80 -17.69
CA GLN A 258 -3.94 -11.72 -18.26
C GLN A 258 -3.57 -12.83 -17.28
N TRP A 259 -3.40 -12.51 -16.00
CA TRP A 259 -3.03 -13.49 -14.98
C TRP A 259 -4.10 -14.56 -14.81
N ARG A 260 -5.38 -14.17 -14.82
CA ARG A 260 -6.50 -15.11 -14.71
C ARG A 260 -6.45 -16.24 -15.73
N GLY A 261 -6.03 -15.95 -16.96
CA GLY A 261 -5.93 -16.97 -18.02
C GLY A 261 -4.78 -17.97 -17.85
N ASN A 262 -3.80 -17.65 -17.00
CA ASN A 262 -2.50 -18.35 -16.95
C ASN A 262 -2.11 -18.83 -15.54
N LEU A 263 -3.07 -18.90 -14.60
CA LEU A 263 -2.87 -19.32 -13.21
C LEU A 263 -3.19 -20.80 -12.95
N GLY A 264 -3.46 -21.58 -14.00
CA GLY A 264 -3.75 -23.02 -13.90
C GLY A 264 -4.93 -23.30 -12.96
N PRO A 265 -4.76 -24.12 -11.91
CA PRO A 265 -5.83 -24.47 -10.97
C PRO A 265 -6.18 -23.35 -9.96
N VAL A 266 -5.44 -22.24 -9.94
CA VAL A 266 -5.67 -21.13 -8.99
C VAL A 266 -6.69 -20.15 -9.55
N THR A 267 -7.81 -19.97 -8.85
CA THR A 267 -8.81 -18.96 -9.22
C THR A 267 -8.42 -17.59 -8.66
N LEU A 268 -8.36 -16.58 -9.52
CA LEU A 268 -8.08 -15.19 -9.13
C LEU A 268 -9.39 -14.48 -8.80
N HIS A 269 -9.47 -13.89 -7.61
CA HIS A 269 -10.58 -13.05 -7.18
C HIS A 269 -10.11 -11.61 -6.95
N LEU A 270 -10.83 -10.65 -7.52
CA LEU A 270 -10.70 -9.26 -7.08
C LEU A 270 -11.48 -9.10 -5.77
N MET A 271 -10.84 -8.57 -4.73
CA MET A 271 -11.50 -8.26 -3.46
C MET A 271 -11.55 -6.75 -3.27
N THR A 272 -12.69 -6.20 -2.85
CA THR A 272 -12.80 -4.77 -2.56
C THR A 272 -13.84 -4.47 -1.48
N GLN A 273 -13.72 -3.30 -0.86
CA GLN A 273 -14.76 -2.74 0.02
C GLN A 273 -15.67 -1.76 -0.71
N ALA A 274 -15.29 -1.37 -1.93
CA ALA A 274 -16.06 -0.41 -2.72
C ALA A 274 -17.38 -1.05 -3.21
N PRO A 275 -18.40 -0.22 -3.51
CA PRO A 275 -19.61 -0.70 -4.17
C PRO A 275 -19.29 -1.41 -5.48
N GLN A 276 -20.09 -2.42 -5.81
CA GLN A 276 -19.97 -3.20 -7.04
C GLN A 276 -19.90 -2.32 -8.29
N GLU A 277 -20.79 -1.33 -8.41
CA GLU A 277 -20.81 -0.38 -9.53
C GLU A 277 -19.47 0.37 -9.71
N SER A 278 -18.81 0.76 -8.61
CA SER A 278 -17.51 1.44 -8.65
C SER A 278 -16.39 0.54 -9.18
N LEU A 279 -16.41 -0.75 -8.82
CA LEU A 279 -15.44 -1.73 -9.31
C LEU A 279 -15.68 -2.04 -10.79
N GLU A 280 -16.93 -2.31 -11.16
CA GLU A 280 -17.31 -2.67 -12.53
C GLU A 280 -17.01 -1.55 -13.52
N ALA A 281 -17.21 -0.29 -13.12
CA ALA A 281 -16.90 0.88 -13.95
C ALA A 281 -15.39 1.03 -14.28
N GLN A 282 -14.50 0.37 -13.54
CA GLN A 282 -13.05 0.55 -13.62
C GLN A 282 -12.29 -0.75 -13.95
N THR A 283 -13.01 -1.85 -14.16
CA THR A 283 -12.43 -3.18 -14.42
C THR A 283 -13.03 -3.80 -15.67
N ASP A 284 -12.28 -4.71 -16.28
CA ASP A 284 -12.77 -5.49 -17.42
C ASP A 284 -13.91 -6.42 -16.98
N ALA A 285 -14.96 -6.52 -17.82
CA ALA A 285 -16.15 -7.33 -17.56
C ALA A 285 -15.84 -8.80 -17.29
N SER A 286 -14.72 -9.30 -17.82
CA SER A 286 -14.28 -10.67 -17.53
C SER A 286 -14.10 -10.88 -16.02
N LEU A 287 -13.57 -9.90 -15.26
CA LEU A 287 -13.24 -10.06 -13.84
C LEU A 287 -14.44 -9.89 -12.90
N HIS A 288 -15.61 -9.48 -13.40
CA HIS A 288 -16.76 -9.14 -12.56
C HIS A 288 -17.31 -10.35 -11.79
N GLU A 289 -17.43 -11.51 -12.45
CA GLU A 289 -17.98 -12.75 -11.86
C GLU A 289 -17.12 -13.28 -10.70
N ASP A 290 -15.81 -13.06 -10.72
CA ASP A 290 -14.89 -13.48 -9.66
C ASP A 290 -14.66 -12.38 -8.60
N ALA A 291 -15.44 -11.30 -8.61
CA ALA A 291 -15.32 -10.24 -7.63
C ALA A 291 -15.92 -10.65 -6.26
N LEU A 292 -15.22 -10.26 -5.20
CA LEU A 292 -15.60 -10.47 -3.81
C LEU A 292 -15.64 -9.13 -3.08
N TYR A 293 -16.71 -8.89 -2.32
CA TYR A 293 -16.95 -7.65 -1.62
C TYR A 293 -16.87 -7.84 -0.11
N ASP A 294 -15.88 -7.21 0.51
CA ASP A 294 -15.66 -7.15 1.95
C ASP A 294 -16.46 -5.99 2.57
N VAL A 295 -17.78 -6.16 2.66
CA VAL A 295 -18.69 -5.11 3.16
C VAL A 295 -18.36 -4.65 4.59
N GLY A 296 -17.82 -5.56 5.41
CA GLY A 296 -17.46 -5.26 6.80
C GLY A 296 -16.06 -4.66 6.97
N GLY A 297 -15.26 -4.69 5.91
CA GLY A 297 -13.90 -4.15 5.90
C GLY A 297 -12.89 -4.95 6.71
N PHE A 298 -13.15 -6.23 6.96
CA PHE A 298 -12.34 -7.07 7.84
C PHE A 298 -11.10 -7.66 7.17
N ALA A 299 -10.98 -7.60 5.85
CA ALA A 299 -9.86 -8.18 5.11
C ALA A 299 -8.51 -7.62 5.55
N TYR A 300 -8.42 -6.31 5.81
CA TYR A 300 -7.17 -5.67 6.26
C TYR A 300 -6.66 -6.26 7.57
N GLU A 301 -7.54 -6.39 8.56
CA GLU A 301 -7.19 -6.90 9.87
C GLU A 301 -6.92 -8.41 9.85
N LEU A 302 -7.83 -9.18 9.24
CA LEU A 302 -7.79 -10.64 9.30
C LEU A 302 -6.70 -11.24 8.41
N LEU A 303 -6.41 -10.63 7.25
CA LEU A 303 -5.38 -11.10 6.33
C LEU A 303 -4.05 -10.36 6.49
N GLY A 304 -3.97 -9.41 7.43
CA GLY A 304 -2.76 -8.62 7.71
C GLY A 304 -2.35 -7.72 6.55
N MET A 305 -3.30 -7.21 5.78
CA MET A 305 -3.02 -6.35 4.62
C MET A 305 -2.77 -4.91 5.08
N ALA A 306 -1.77 -4.26 4.51
CA ALA A 306 -1.38 -2.89 4.90
C ALA A 306 -1.97 -1.79 3.99
N GLY A 307 -2.53 -2.17 2.85
CA GLY A 307 -2.96 -1.23 1.81
C GLY A 307 -3.49 -1.94 0.56
N THR A 308 -3.79 -1.16 -0.48
CA THR A 308 -4.11 -1.67 -1.82
C THR A 308 -3.09 -1.16 -2.85
N PRO A 309 -2.77 -1.94 -3.89
CA PRO A 309 -3.17 -3.34 -4.07
C PRO A 309 -2.37 -4.27 -3.14
N THR A 310 -2.98 -5.35 -2.68
CA THR A 310 -2.31 -6.43 -1.91
C THR A 310 -2.79 -7.79 -2.39
N ALA A 311 -1.87 -8.74 -2.56
CA ALA A 311 -2.17 -10.12 -2.93
C ALA A 311 -2.00 -11.09 -1.75
N VAL A 312 -2.91 -12.05 -1.62
CA VAL A 312 -2.81 -13.18 -0.69
C VAL A 312 -3.19 -14.46 -1.43
N LEU A 313 -2.36 -15.49 -1.32
CA LEU A 313 -2.68 -16.81 -1.84
C LEU A 313 -3.25 -17.69 -0.72
N VAL A 314 -4.42 -18.26 -0.98
CA VAL A 314 -5.09 -19.21 -0.12
C VAL A 314 -5.02 -20.58 -0.79
N GLY A 315 -4.46 -21.57 -0.09
CA GLY A 315 -4.35 -22.94 -0.56
C GLY A 315 -5.70 -23.67 -0.56
N ALA A 316 -5.80 -24.72 -1.37
CA ALA A 316 -6.97 -25.61 -1.42
C ALA A 316 -7.21 -26.37 -0.09
N ASP A 317 -6.16 -26.45 0.73
CA ASP A 317 -6.16 -26.98 2.09
C ASP A 317 -6.78 -26.03 3.13
N GLY A 318 -7.21 -24.84 2.71
CA GLY A 318 -7.78 -23.81 3.60
C GLY A 318 -6.74 -23.12 4.48
N ALA A 319 -5.44 -23.26 4.22
CA ALA A 319 -4.39 -22.46 4.82
C ALA A 319 -4.00 -21.28 3.92
N LEU A 320 -3.46 -20.23 4.53
CA LEU A 320 -2.72 -19.23 3.76
C LEU A 320 -1.47 -19.92 3.22
N ALA A 321 -1.25 -19.77 1.91
CA ALA A 321 -0.16 -20.40 1.17
C ALA A 321 0.89 -19.39 0.67
N GLY A 322 0.56 -18.09 0.68
CA GLY A 322 1.53 -17.03 0.36
C GLY A 322 0.96 -15.63 0.60
N GLY A 323 1.87 -14.65 0.69
CA GLY A 323 1.53 -13.27 1.04
C GLY A 323 1.19 -13.06 2.53
N PRO A 324 0.75 -11.85 2.92
CA PRO A 324 0.37 -10.73 2.06
C PRO A 324 1.54 -10.06 1.35
N VAL A 325 1.37 -9.74 0.06
CA VAL A 325 2.33 -9.00 -0.76
C VAL A 325 1.70 -7.71 -1.26
N GLY A 326 2.22 -6.56 -0.83
CA GLY A 326 1.68 -5.24 -1.20
C GLY A 326 2.41 -4.60 -2.38
N GLY A 327 1.66 -3.88 -3.22
CA GLY A 327 2.22 -3.09 -4.32
C GLY A 327 2.35 -3.83 -5.65
N TYR A 328 2.19 -3.11 -6.76
CA TYR A 328 2.08 -3.68 -8.10
C TYR A 328 3.26 -4.58 -8.50
N GLU A 329 4.51 -4.13 -8.34
CA GLU A 329 5.68 -4.91 -8.78
C GLU A 329 5.85 -6.20 -7.98
N ALA A 330 5.69 -6.12 -6.66
CA ALA A 330 5.80 -7.29 -5.79
C ALA A 330 4.68 -8.29 -6.07
N ILE A 331 3.45 -7.82 -6.37
CA ILE A 331 2.35 -8.69 -6.80
C ILE A 331 2.67 -9.35 -8.14
N ARG A 332 3.21 -8.61 -9.11
CA ARG A 332 3.60 -9.15 -10.43
C ARG A 332 4.65 -10.25 -10.29
N GLU A 333 5.65 -10.04 -9.44
CA GLU A 333 6.67 -11.04 -9.12
C GLU A 333 6.07 -12.25 -8.39
N PHE A 334 5.20 -12.02 -7.40
CA PHE A 334 4.52 -13.07 -6.66
C PHE A 334 3.66 -13.96 -7.57
N VAL A 335 2.91 -13.36 -8.49
CA VAL A 335 2.11 -14.10 -9.50
C VAL A 335 3.02 -14.92 -10.43
N ALA A 336 4.18 -14.39 -10.82
CA ALA A 336 5.14 -15.14 -11.62
C ALA A 336 5.68 -16.35 -10.84
N GLN A 337 6.07 -16.18 -9.58
CA GLN A 337 6.54 -17.25 -8.71
C GLN A 337 5.50 -18.35 -8.52
N ILE A 338 4.22 -17.99 -8.32
CA ILE A 338 3.11 -18.96 -8.22
C ILE A 338 3.04 -19.79 -9.50
N ARG A 339 3.12 -19.16 -10.67
CA ARG A 339 3.06 -19.84 -11.96
C ARG A 339 4.24 -20.79 -12.16
N ASP A 340 5.45 -20.36 -11.81
CA ASP A 340 6.65 -21.18 -11.95
C ASP A 340 6.57 -22.41 -11.04
N GLN A 341 6.12 -22.25 -9.79
CA GLN A 341 5.92 -23.37 -8.87
C GLN A 341 4.85 -24.36 -9.32
N LEU A 342 3.74 -23.86 -9.89
CA LEU A 342 2.70 -24.73 -10.44
C LEU A 342 3.20 -25.53 -11.65
N ALA A 343 3.99 -24.89 -12.52
CA ALA A 343 4.58 -25.55 -13.68
C ALA A 343 5.63 -26.61 -13.28
N GLU A 344 6.44 -26.35 -12.24
CA GLU A 344 7.36 -27.33 -11.68
C GLU A 344 6.61 -28.53 -11.06
N ALA A 345 5.52 -28.28 -10.34
CA ALA A 345 4.70 -29.33 -9.74
C ALA A 345 4.05 -30.23 -10.80
N GLU A 346 3.58 -29.67 -11.91
CA GLU A 346 3.00 -30.42 -13.02
C GLU A 346 4.03 -31.33 -13.72
N GLN A 347 5.29 -30.90 -13.82
CA GLN A 347 6.37 -31.71 -14.38
C GLN A 347 6.81 -32.88 -13.49
N LEU A 348 6.53 -32.79 -12.18
CA LEU A 348 6.90 -33.79 -11.18
C LEU A 348 5.86 -34.90 -10.99
N ASP A 349 4.68 -34.81 -11.63
CA ASP A 349 3.61 -35.81 -11.55
C ASP A 349 3.41 -36.60 -12.88
N PRO A 350 4.31 -37.55 -13.23
CA PRO A 350 4.25 -38.29 -14.50
C PRO A 350 3.22 -39.44 -14.52
N ALA A 351 2.27 -39.52 -13.58
CA ALA A 351 1.50 -40.73 -13.32
C ALA A 351 0.11 -40.83 -14.00
N GLN A 352 -0.22 -40.02 -15.01
CA GLN A 352 -1.56 -40.08 -15.64
C GLN A 352 -1.60 -40.41 -17.15
N ASP A 353 -0.49 -40.74 -17.81
CA ASP A 353 -0.48 -40.99 -19.27
C ASP A 353 -0.27 -42.46 -19.70
N ASP A 354 -0.35 -43.45 -18.79
CA ASP A 354 -0.22 -44.87 -19.17
C ASP A 354 -1.16 -45.82 -18.39
N THR A 355 -2.46 -45.74 -18.64
CA THR A 355 -3.37 -46.91 -18.60
C THR A 355 -4.53 -46.68 -19.55
N GLY A 356 -4.28 -46.81 -20.85
CA GLY A 356 -5.30 -46.61 -21.88
C GLY A 356 -5.04 -47.34 -23.19
N GLN A 357 -4.23 -48.39 -23.21
CA GLN A 357 -4.01 -49.16 -24.44
C GLN A 357 -3.60 -50.62 -24.17
N ALA A 358 -4.44 -51.38 -23.47
CA ALA A 358 -4.33 -52.84 -23.43
C ALA A 358 -5.71 -53.48 -23.29
N ASP A 359 -6.52 -53.39 -24.35
CA ASP A 359 -7.61 -54.34 -24.62
C ASP A 359 -8.18 -54.11 -26.03
N ALA A 360 -7.44 -54.56 -27.05
CA ALA A 360 -7.98 -54.76 -28.40
C ALA A 360 -7.04 -55.60 -29.28
N ASP A 361 -6.68 -56.82 -28.85
CA ASP A 361 -6.38 -57.87 -29.85
C ASP A 361 -6.42 -59.28 -29.23
N GLN A 362 -7.61 -59.87 -29.16
CA GLN A 362 -7.77 -61.32 -29.11
C GLN A 362 -9.20 -61.71 -29.51
N SER A 363 -9.51 -61.50 -30.78
CA SER A 363 -10.65 -62.16 -31.42
C SER A 363 -10.30 -62.56 -32.85
N GLY A 364 -9.91 -63.82 -33.03
CA GLY A 364 -10.01 -64.50 -34.32
C GLY A 364 -8.81 -65.37 -34.68
N GLU A 365 -8.86 -66.66 -34.36
CA GLU A 365 -8.70 -67.74 -35.36
C GLU A 365 -8.70 -69.12 -34.69
N ALA A 366 -9.84 -69.82 -34.78
CA ALA A 366 -9.87 -71.29 -34.85
C ALA A 366 -11.17 -71.70 -35.56
N ARG A 367 -11.08 -71.78 -36.89
CA ARG A 367 -12.10 -72.43 -37.73
C ARG A 367 -12.12 -73.92 -37.46
N LEU A 368 -13.34 -74.43 -37.29
CA LEU A 368 -13.70 -75.82 -37.55
C LEU A 368 -13.34 -76.21 -39.00
N ALA A 369 -12.72 -77.37 -39.17
CA ALA A 369 -12.82 -78.17 -40.38
C ALA A 369 -12.79 -79.65 -39.99
N SER A 370 -13.94 -80.29 -40.18
CA SER A 370 -14.12 -81.69 -40.58
C SER A 370 -13.45 -82.00 -41.91
#